data_AF-A0A143WXB7-F1
#
_entry.id   AF-A0A143WXB7-F1
#
_cell.length_a   1.000
_cell.length_b   1.000
_cell.length_c   1.000
_cell.angle_alpha   90.00
_cell.angle_beta   90.00
_cell.angle_gamma   90.00
#
_symmetry.space_group_name_H-M   'P 1'
#
loop_
_entity.id
_entity.type
_entity.pdbx_description
1 polymer ?
#
loop_
_entity_poly.entity_id
_entity_poly.type
_entity_poly.pdbx_seq_one_letter_code
_entity_poly.pdbx_strand_id
1 'polypeptide(L)' 'MASEQFVMETQMFGTLFEEICLRDKVAANPAARNPEPSFLAVLVGVTPFARRLPSGVCVVPITSLGA' A
#
# COMPACT_ATOMS: atom_id res chain seq x y z
N MET A 1 -15.02 -18.28 6.97
CA MET A 1 -15.24 -17.30 8.05
C MET A 1 -13.95 -17.00 8.83
N ALA A 2 -13.49 -17.83 9.79
CA ALA A 2 -12.26 -17.51 10.57
C ALA A 2 -10.93 -17.66 9.79
N SER A 3 -10.88 -18.60 8.84
CA SER A 3 -9.69 -18.85 8.01
C SER A 3 -9.39 -17.74 7.00
N GLU A 4 -10.41 -17.13 6.40
CA GLU A 4 -10.24 -16.00 5.47
C GLU A 4 -9.77 -14.73 6.17
N GLN A 5 -10.28 -14.47 7.39
CA GLN A 5 -9.81 -13.35 8.20
C GLN A 5 -8.33 -13.53 8.57
N PHE A 6 -7.92 -14.74 8.96
CA PHE A 6 -6.53 -15.04 9.30
C PHE A 6 -5.58 -14.94 8.10
N VAL A 7 -6.03 -15.39 6.91
CA VAL A 7 -5.27 -15.23 5.65
C VAL A 7 -5.15 -13.76 5.26
N MET A 8 -6.23 -12.97 5.39
CA MET A 8 -6.19 -11.53 5.17
C MET A 8 -5.25 -10.83 6.14
N GLU A 9 -5.25 -11.21 7.42
CA GLU A 9 -4.39 -10.63 8.44
C GLU A 9 -2.91 -10.89 8.13
N THR A 10 -2.58 -12.13 7.75
CA THR A 10 -1.21 -12.54 7.40
C THR A 10 -0.72 -11.88 6.12
N GLN A 11 -1.58 -11.73 5.10
CA GLN A 11 -1.28 -10.92 3.91
C GLN A 11 -1.06 -9.45 4.28
N MET A 12 -1.89 -8.89 5.17
CA MET A 12 -1.76 -7.50 5.62
C MET A 12 -0.41 -7.25 6.31
N PHE A 13 0.07 -8.19 7.14
CA PHE A 13 1.38 -8.07 7.80
C PHE A 13 2.53 -8.06 6.80
N GLY A 14 2.50 -8.92 5.77
CA GLY A 14 3.52 -8.92 4.72
C GLY A 14 3.53 -7.63 3.89
N THR A 15 2.33 -7.18 3.47
CA THR A 15 2.18 -5.95 2.68
C THR A 15 2.59 -4.70 3.48
N LEU A 16 2.24 -4.61 4.76
CA LEU A 16 2.62 -3.49 5.63
C LEU A 16 4.14 -3.37 5.78
N PHE A 17 4.86 -4.49 5.93
CA PHE A 17 6.32 -4.49 6.01
C PHE A 17 6.98 -4.07 4.70
N GLU A 18 6.51 -4.58 3.57
CA GLU A 18 7.06 -4.20 2.26
C GLU A 18 6.77 -2.74 1.89
N GLU A 19 5.57 -2.23 2.19
CA GLU A 19 5.16 -0.86 1.88
C GLU A 19 6.01 0.19 2.60
N ILE A 20 6.28 0.00 3.90
CA ILE A 20 7.13 0.92 4.67
C ILE A 20 8.55 0.90 4.10
N CYS A 21 9.09 -0.30 3.82
CA CYS A 21 10.43 -0.44 3.24
C CYS A 21 10.53 0.19 1.84
N LEU A 22 9.46 0.15 1.04
CA LEU A 22 9.44 0.73 -0.29
C LEU A 22 9.54 2.26 -0.25
N ARG A 23 8.83 2.93 0.67
CA ARG A 23 8.95 4.38 0.86
C ARG A 23 10.40 4.77 1.14
N ASP A 24 11.02 4.09 2.09
CA ASP A 24 12.39 4.39 2.51
C ASP A 24 13.39 4.14 1.38
N LYS A 25 13.20 3.07 0.59
CA LYS A 25 14.00 2.78 -0.60
C LYS A 25 13.89 3.86 -1.69
N VAL A 26 12.68 4.38 -1.92
CA VAL A 26 12.46 5.46 -2.90
C VAL A 26 13.16 6.74 -2.45
N ALA A 27 13.05 7.10 -1.17
CA ALA A 27 13.70 8.29 -0.60
C ALA A 27 15.23 8.15 -0.51
N ALA A 28 15.74 6.94 -0.26
CA ALA A 28 17.17 6.68 -0.12
C ALA A 28 17.94 6.65 -1.45
N ASN A 29 17.25 6.68 -2.60
CA ASN A 29 17.90 6.66 -3.90
C ASN A 29 18.62 8.00 -4.19
N PRO A 30 19.96 8.05 -4.22
CA PRO A 30 20.71 9.30 -4.41
C PRO A 30 20.52 9.91 -5.81
N ALA A 31 20.10 9.10 -6.78
CA ALA A 31 19.79 9.57 -8.13
C ALA A 31 18.35 10.11 -8.23
N ALA A 32 17.52 9.89 -7.21
CA ALA A 32 16.16 10.38 -7.21
C ALA A 32 16.14 11.90 -7.02
N ARG A 33 15.42 12.58 -7.90
CA ARG A 33 15.18 14.03 -7.85
C ARG A 33 13.75 14.33 -7.40
N ASN A 34 13.08 13.34 -6.83
CA ASN A 34 11.72 13.48 -6.35
C ASN A 34 11.74 14.17 -4.97
N PRO A 35 10.79 15.07 -4.70
CA PRO A 35 10.57 15.57 -3.35
C PRO A 35 10.16 14.42 -2.42
N GLU A 36 10.21 14.67 -1.11
CA GLU A 36 9.77 13.69 -0.11
C GLU A 36 8.34 13.21 -0.42
N PRO A 37 8.06 11.90 -0.48
CA PRO A 37 6.75 11.39 -0.86
C PRO A 37 5.65 11.83 0.12
N SER A 38 4.66 12.59 -0.35
CA SER A 38 3.57 13.09 0.50
C SER A 38 2.61 12.00 1.00
N PHE A 39 2.52 10.88 0.27
CA PHE A 39 1.76 9.70 0.66
C PHE A 39 2.28 8.46 -0.08
N LEU A 40 1.88 7.27 0.38
CA LEU A 40 2.09 6.03 -0.34
C LEU A 40 0.73 5.44 -0.69
N ALA A 41 0.56 5.02 -1.94
CA ALA A 41 -0.63 4.32 -2.40
C ALA A 41 -0.24 3.04 -3.14
N VAL A 42 -0.91 1.94 -2.81
CA VAL A 42 -0.79 0.67 -3.52
C VAL A 42 -2.03 0.46 -4.37
N LEU A 43 -1.81 0.42 -5.68
CA LEU A 43 -2.85 0.10 -6.65
C LEU A 43 -3.08 -1.40 -6.68
N VAL A 44 -4.32 -1.79 -6.51
CA VAL A 44 -4.77 -3.18 -6.49
C VAL A 44 -5.83 -3.40 -7.58
N GLY A 45 -6.01 -4.64 -8.02
CA GLY A 45 -6.94 -4.99 -9.10
C GLY A 45 -8.41 -4.75 -8.72
N VAL A 46 -9.13 -5.81 -8.37
CA VAL A 46 -10.52 -5.71 -7.93
C VAL A 46 -10.60 -5.92 -6.43
N THR A 47 -10.97 -4.87 -5.71
CA THR A 47 -11.37 -4.95 -4.30
C THR A 47 -12.60 -4.09 -4.11
N PRO A 48 -13.47 -4.43 -3.14
CA PRO A 48 -14.72 -3.73 -2.95
C PRO A 48 -14.54 -2.28 -2.48
N PHE A 49 -13.42 -1.92 -1.83
CA PHE A 49 -13.25 -0.59 -1.25
C PHE A 49 -11.82 -0.08 -1.30
N ALA A 50 -11.68 1.24 -1.44
CA ALA A 50 -10.46 1.95 -1.07
C ALA A 50 -10.38 2.07 0.46
N ARG A 51 -9.20 1.86 1.04
CA ARG A 51 -8.99 1.96 2.49
C ARG A 51 -7.62 2.52 2.84
N ARG A 52 -7.53 3.15 4.00
CA ARG A 52 -6.26 3.58 4.59
C ARG A 52 -5.86 2.62 5.71
N LEU A 53 -4.61 2.18 5.69
CA LEU A 53 -4.03 1.34 6.74
C LEU A 53 -3.62 2.21 7.95
N PRO A 54 -3.49 1.63 9.15
CA PRO A 54 -2.94 2.33 10.31
C PRO A 54 -1.55 2.93 10.08
N SER A 55 -0.75 2.33 9.18
CA SER A 55 0.55 2.85 8.73
C SER A 55 0.46 4.12 7.87
N GLY A 56 -0.74 4.54 7.47
CA GLY A 56 -0.98 5.69 6.60
C GLY A 56 -0.95 5.41 5.10
N VAL A 57 -0.72 4.15 4.70
CA VAL A 57 -0.73 3.73 3.29
C VAL A 57 -2.16 3.60 2.78
N CYS A 58 -2.39 4.05 1.55
CA CYS A 58 -3.68 4.00 0.87
C CYS A 58 -3.72 2.78 -0.07
N VAL A 59 -4.64 1.85 0.16
CA VAL A 59 -4.91 0.74 -0.77
C VAL A 59 -6.06 1.16 -1.68
N VAL A 60 -5.81 1.26 -2.98
CA VAL A 60 -6.73 1.87 -3.94
C VAL A 60 -7.03 0.89 -5.08
N PRO A 61 -8.30 0.43 -5.25
CA PRO A 61 -8.69 -0.33 -6.42
C PRO A 61 -8.48 0.46 -7.70
N ILE A 62 -7.98 -0.18 -8.76
CA ILE A 62 -7.76 0.49 -10.05
C ILE A 62 -9.06 1.06 -10.63
N THR A 63 -10.20 0.43 -10.31
CA THR A 63 -11.55 0.88 -10.67
C THR A 63 -11.94 2.22 -10.02
N SER A 64 -11.22 2.67 -8.99
CA SER A 64 -11.46 3.96 -8.32
C SER A 64 -10.75 5.14 -8.98
N LEU A 65 -9.93 4.91 -10.02
CA LEU A 65 -9.10 5.96 -10.64
C LEU A 65 -9.79 6.71 -11.81
N GLY A 66 -11.07 6.43 -12.09
CA GLY A 66 -11.92 7.25 -12.97
C GLY A 66 -11.50 7.32 -14.43
N ALA A 67 -10.86 6.26 -14.96
CA ALA A 67 -10.51 6.15 -16.38
C ALA A 67 -11.75 6.01 -17.29
#